data_AF-A0A5C9BIT2-F1
#
_entry.id   AF-A0A5C9BIT2-F1
#
_cell.length_a   1.000
_cell.length_b   1.000
_cell.length_c   1.000
_cell.angle_alpha   90.00
_cell.angle_beta   90.00
_cell.angle_gamma   90.00
#
_symmetry.space_group_name_H-M   'P 1'
#
loop_
_entity.id
_entity.type
_entity.pdbx_description
1 polymer ?
#
loop_
_entity_poly.entity_id
_entity_poly.type
_entity_poly.pdbx_seq_one_letter_code
_entity_poly.pdbx_strand_id
1 'polypeptide(L)'
;YFAMQHARLQPEVIYEEQVLRDGLDAYKVLVMTDCEVLTRPVVDRVLAFQKRGGLIVGDARLCPAIKADITLPILARTKDAAADKAALLKLAAEIRQQLDGKYQRVVDTSSPEVVPHRRRAGSADYIFLVNDAREPGDYVGQYGRVHELGVPTAAEVTVNGDVGAIYDLVEHRAVAFQTADGTNGTNGRQRRVVVPTTLGPCDGRVLMTLAQPIASVSIDGAADVARGKQWTGRISINDATGKPVDAVIPLHVEVRDGDGRLAEFSGYYGAARGVLDLKLDIASNDAFGLWEIRVRDLASGQRRSQFIRVTK
;
A
#
# COMPACT_ATOMS: atom_id res chain seq x y z
N TYR A 1 2.47 -15.58 12.65
CA TYR A 1 1.90 -14.61 11.70
C TYR A 1 1.93 -13.17 12.22
N PHE A 2 1.15 -12.79 13.23
CA PHE A 2 1.07 -11.39 13.71
C PHE A 2 2.41 -10.78 14.14
N ALA A 3 3.30 -11.55 14.77
CA ALA A 3 4.63 -11.08 15.14
C ALA A 3 5.43 -10.60 13.90
N MET A 4 5.24 -11.25 12.74
CA MET A 4 5.89 -10.85 11.48
C MET A 4 5.33 -9.52 10.96
N GLN A 5 4.02 -9.30 11.06
CA GLN A 5 3.40 -8.02 10.70
C GLN A 5 3.90 -6.89 11.62
N HIS A 6 3.94 -7.13 12.93
CA HIS A 6 4.54 -6.18 13.88
C HIS A 6 6.06 -6.00 13.68
N ALA A 7 6.75 -6.99 13.11
CA ALA A 7 8.14 -6.89 12.68
C ALA A 7 8.31 -6.19 11.31
N ARG A 8 7.23 -5.66 10.73
CA ARG A 8 7.18 -4.94 9.44
C ARG A 8 7.54 -5.81 8.25
N LEU A 9 7.19 -7.09 8.36
CA LEU A 9 7.21 -8.04 7.25
C LEU A 9 5.78 -8.18 6.71
N GLN A 10 5.68 -8.67 5.48
CA GLN A 10 4.40 -8.93 4.81
C GLN A 10 4.29 -10.44 4.58
N PRO A 11 3.96 -11.20 5.64
CA PRO A 11 3.92 -12.65 5.56
C PRO A 11 2.81 -13.10 4.60
N GLU A 12 3.10 -14.12 3.82
CA GLU A 12 2.14 -14.90 3.04
C GLU A 12 2.22 -16.35 3.52
N VAL A 13 1.07 -17.01 3.66
CA VAL A 13 1.02 -18.44 3.95
C VAL A 13 1.11 -19.18 2.62
N ILE A 14 2.12 -20.03 2.50
CA ILE A 14 2.33 -20.90 1.33
C ILE A 14 2.24 -22.36 1.76
N TYR A 15 1.68 -23.18 0.89
CA TYR A 15 1.53 -24.63 1.11
C TYR A 15 2.59 -25.41 0.33
N GLU A 16 2.77 -26.69 0.68
CA GLU A 16 3.74 -27.60 0.06
C GLU A 16 3.61 -27.61 -1.48
N GLU A 17 2.39 -27.66 -2.00
CA GLU A 17 2.14 -27.68 -3.44
C GLU A 17 2.68 -26.42 -4.13
N GLN A 18 2.57 -25.26 -3.48
CA GLN A 18 3.09 -23.99 -4.00
C GLN A 18 4.62 -23.97 -3.94
N VAL A 19 5.23 -24.48 -2.86
CA VAL A 19 6.68 -24.61 -2.75
C VAL A 19 7.25 -25.48 -3.88
N LEU A 20 6.55 -26.56 -4.24
CA LEU A 20 6.98 -27.48 -5.29
C LEU A 20 6.73 -26.93 -6.70
N ARG A 21 5.57 -26.29 -6.92
CA ARG A 21 5.15 -25.75 -8.22
C ARG A 21 5.85 -24.43 -8.56
N ASP A 22 5.81 -23.48 -7.64
CA ASP A 22 6.20 -22.08 -7.86
C ASP A 22 7.61 -21.78 -7.32
N GLY A 23 8.11 -22.62 -6.41
CA GLY A 23 9.41 -22.41 -5.76
C GLY A 23 9.35 -21.34 -4.68
N LEU A 24 10.52 -20.76 -4.35
CA LEU A 24 10.69 -19.82 -3.23
C LEU A 24 11.39 -18.50 -3.64
N ASP A 25 11.49 -18.22 -4.94
CA ASP A 25 12.30 -17.09 -5.45
C ASP A 25 11.69 -15.72 -5.18
N ALA A 26 10.37 -15.67 -4.97
CA ALA A 26 9.65 -14.46 -4.57
C ALA A 26 9.95 -14.04 -3.12
N TYR A 27 10.57 -14.92 -2.31
CA TYR A 27 10.76 -14.71 -0.87
C TYR A 27 12.22 -14.43 -0.53
N LYS A 28 12.42 -13.72 0.59
CA LYS A 28 13.74 -13.50 1.21
C LYS A 28 13.86 -14.13 2.60
N VAL A 29 12.72 -14.32 3.26
CA VAL A 29 12.61 -14.93 4.59
C VAL A 29 11.52 -15.99 4.51
N LEU A 30 11.84 -17.21 4.94
CA LEU A 30 10.90 -18.31 5.06
C LEU A 30 10.71 -18.63 6.55
N VAL A 31 9.48 -18.49 7.04
CA VAL A 31 9.13 -18.77 8.44
C VAL A 31 8.49 -20.14 8.55
N MET A 32 9.13 -21.05 9.28
CA MET A 32 8.82 -22.47 9.39
C MET A 32 8.68 -22.88 10.87
N THR A 33 7.83 -22.18 11.60
CA THR A 33 7.49 -22.55 12.99
C THR A 33 6.50 -23.71 12.97
N ASP A 34 6.67 -24.69 13.85
CA ASP A 34 5.79 -25.87 13.94
C ASP A 34 5.77 -26.73 12.65
N CYS A 35 6.96 -26.92 12.05
CA CYS A 35 7.13 -27.67 10.81
C CYS A 35 8.03 -28.90 11.03
N GLU A 36 7.59 -29.82 11.90
CA GLU A 36 8.39 -30.97 12.35
C GLU A 36 8.65 -32.00 11.23
N VAL A 37 7.66 -32.22 10.38
CA VAL A 37 7.67 -33.24 9.33
C VAL A 37 7.41 -32.58 7.98
N LEU A 38 8.30 -32.84 7.03
CA LEU A 38 8.21 -32.34 5.66
C LEU A 38 8.53 -33.47 4.68
N THR A 39 7.93 -33.43 3.50
CA THR A 39 8.31 -34.36 2.43
C THR A 39 9.72 -34.04 1.94
N ARG A 40 10.44 -35.07 1.48
CA ARG A 40 11.81 -34.92 0.99
C ARG A 40 11.94 -33.84 -0.10
N PRO A 41 11.05 -33.76 -1.11
CA PRO A 41 11.11 -32.71 -2.12
C PRO A 41 11.02 -31.29 -1.55
N VAL A 42 10.18 -31.07 -0.51
CA VAL A 42 10.09 -29.76 0.15
C VAL A 42 11.38 -29.43 0.89
N VAL A 43 11.95 -30.38 1.63
CA VAL A 43 13.25 -30.19 2.31
C VAL A 43 14.32 -29.78 1.30
N ASP A 44 14.42 -30.45 0.16
CA ASP A 44 15.40 -30.13 -0.87
C ASP A 44 15.19 -28.70 -1.43
N ARG A 45 13.94 -28.25 -1.61
CA ARG A 45 13.62 -26.87 -2.04
C ARG A 45 13.99 -25.83 -0.99
N VAL A 46 13.75 -26.12 0.29
CA VAL A 46 14.08 -25.23 1.41
C VAL A 46 15.59 -25.11 1.59
N LEU A 47 16.33 -26.21 1.52
CA LEU A 47 17.80 -26.18 1.58
C LEU A 47 18.39 -25.44 0.39
N ALA A 48 17.83 -25.61 -0.81
CA ALA A 48 18.23 -24.83 -1.98
C ALA A 48 17.92 -23.33 -1.82
N PHE A 49 16.86 -22.97 -1.09
CA PHE A 49 16.52 -21.59 -0.74
C PHE A 49 17.53 -20.97 0.22
N GLN A 50 17.88 -21.69 1.28
CA GLN A 50 18.90 -21.23 2.21
C GLN A 50 20.27 -21.10 1.55
N LYS A 51 20.66 -22.08 0.74
CA LYS A 51 21.95 -22.09 0.03
C LYS A 51 22.15 -20.87 -0.89
N ARG A 52 21.06 -20.32 -1.46
CA ARG A 52 21.11 -19.11 -2.30
C ARG A 52 20.94 -17.80 -1.52
N GLY A 53 21.03 -17.84 -0.19
CA GLY A 53 20.99 -16.68 0.69
C GLY A 53 19.60 -16.32 1.22
N GLY A 54 18.60 -17.18 1.05
CA GLY A 54 17.32 -17.06 1.75
C GLY A 54 17.49 -17.31 3.25
N LEU A 55 16.73 -16.60 4.08
CA LEU A 55 16.80 -16.73 5.54
C LEU A 55 15.69 -17.65 6.04
N ILE A 56 16.04 -18.63 6.87
CA ILE A 56 15.09 -19.54 7.52
C ILE A 56 14.88 -19.11 8.97
N VAL A 57 13.62 -18.84 9.31
CA VAL A 57 13.18 -18.58 10.68
C VAL A 57 12.43 -19.81 11.17
N GLY A 58 12.92 -20.49 12.20
CA GLY A 58 12.29 -21.70 12.76
C GLY A 58 12.02 -21.57 14.25
N ASP A 59 11.31 -22.52 14.82
CA ASP A 59 11.24 -22.73 16.27
C ASP A 59 11.91 -24.07 16.63
N ALA A 60 11.78 -24.50 17.90
CA ALA A 60 12.31 -25.78 18.36
C ALA A 60 11.69 -27.02 17.65
N ARG A 61 10.62 -26.82 16.88
CA ARG A 61 9.87 -27.85 16.15
C ARG A 61 10.15 -27.79 14.64
N LEU A 62 11.21 -27.12 14.22
CA LEU A 62 11.66 -27.16 12.82
C LEU A 62 12.16 -28.57 12.47
N CYS A 63 11.80 -29.04 11.26
CA CYS A 63 12.27 -30.30 10.70
C CYS A 63 13.79 -30.45 10.88
N PRO A 64 14.29 -31.55 11.50
CA PRO A 64 15.71 -31.71 11.85
C PRO A 64 16.68 -31.64 10.66
N ALA A 65 16.20 -31.87 9.44
CA ALA A 65 17.00 -31.76 8.22
C ALA A 65 17.36 -30.32 7.85
N ILE A 66 16.68 -29.32 8.45
CA ILE A 66 16.83 -27.90 8.13
C ILE A 66 17.35 -27.17 9.36
N LYS A 67 18.40 -26.36 9.18
CA LYS A 67 18.95 -25.50 10.23
C LYS A 67 18.36 -24.11 10.12
N ALA A 68 17.74 -23.59 11.18
CA ALA A 68 17.27 -22.22 11.22
C ALA A 68 18.44 -21.22 11.26
N ASP A 69 18.30 -20.10 10.55
CA ASP A 69 19.18 -18.93 10.66
C ASP A 69 18.78 -18.05 11.85
N ILE A 70 17.50 -18.07 12.20
CA ILE A 70 16.89 -17.37 13.34
C ILE A 70 15.96 -18.35 14.04
N THR A 71 16.17 -18.54 15.34
CA THR A 71 15.30 -19.39 16.16
C THR A 71 14.38 -18.52 17.00
N LEU A 72 13.08 -18.78 16.89
CA LEU A 72 12.05 -18.11 17.69
C LEU A 72 11.62 -18.97 18.87
N PRO A 73 11.30 -18.36 20.02
CA PRO A 73 10.62 -19.07 21.10
C PRO A 73 9.19 -19.44 20.68
N ILE A 74 8.69 -20.55 21.21
CA ILE A 74 7.26 -20.90 21.09
C ILE A 74 6.50 -20.02 22.06
N LEU A 75 5.61 -19.17 21.53
CA LEU A 75 4.78 -18.28 22.34
C LEU A 75 3.43 -18.95 22.63
N ALA A 76 3.16 -19.24 23.90
CA ALA A 76 1.85 -19.69 24.36
C ALA A 76 0.98 -18.50 24.77
N ARG A 77 -0.30 -18.49 24.37
CA ARG A 77 -1.25 -17.47 24.83
C ARG A 77 -1.66 -17.71 26.27
N THR A 78 -1.60 -16.66 27.07
CA THR A 78 -2.00 -16.65 28.49
C THR A 78 -3.48 -16.33 28.67
N LYS A 79 -4.16 -15.92 27.59
CA LYS A 79 -5.53 -15.37 27.59
C LYS A 79 -5.63 -14.01 28.27
N ASP A 80 -4.53 -13.42 28.70
CA ASP A 80 -4.45 -12.03 29.12
C ASP A 80 -4.06 -11.19 27.90
N ALA A 81 -4.95 -10.31 27.45
CA ALA A 81 -4.74 -9.54 26.23
C ALA A 81 -3.53 -8.60 26.31
N ALA A 82 -3.31 -7.97 27.47
CA ALA A 82 -2.21 -7.05 27.67
C ALA A 82 -0.88 -7.80 27.67
N ALA A 83 -0.80 -8.90 28.43
CA ALA A 83 0.39 -9.74 28.48
C ALA A 83 0.70 -10.38 27.11
N ASP A 84 -0.32 -10.91 26.43
CA ASP A 84 -0.16 -11.56 25.12
C ASP A 84 0.26 -10.54 24.05
N LYS A 85 -0.29 -9.32 24.05
CA LYS A 85 0.13 -8.23 23.14
C LYS A 85 1.56 -7.79 23.44
N ALA A 86 1.92 -7.57 24.71
CA ALA A 86 3.28 -7.20 25.09
C ALA A 86 4.31 -8.26 24.65
N ALA A 87 3.99 -9.55 24.85
CA ALA A 87 4.84 -10.64 24.41
C ALA A 87 4.95 -10.73 22.88
N LEU A 88 3.85 -10.47 22.15
CA LEU A 88 3.85 -10.40 20.69
C LEU A 88 4.74 -9.28 20.16
N LEU A 89 4.64 -8.08 20.74
CA LEU A 89 5.46 -6.92 20.34
C LEU A 89 6.94 -7.14 20.69
N LYS A 90 7.23 -7.77 21.84
CA LYS A 90 8.59 -8.18 22.19
C LYS A 90 9.17 -9.16 21.17
N LEU A 91 8.42 -10.21 20.82
CA LEU A 91 8.84 -11.16 19.79
C LEU A 91 9.07 -10.48 18.44
N ALA A 92 8.19 -9.56 18.05
CA ALA A 92 8.36 -8.77 16.83
C ALA A 92 9.65 -7.93 16.85
N ALA A 93 9.97 -7.30 17.98
CA ALA A 93 11.22 -6.56 18.15
C ALA A 93 12.46 -7.47 18.06
N GLU A 94 12.42 -8.65 18.67
CA GLU A 94 13.50 -9.65 18.58
C GLU A 94 13.71 -10.14 17.14
N ILE A 95 12.62 -10.42 16.42
CA ILE A 95 12.67 -10.77 14.99
C ILE A 95 13.32 -9.64 14.19
N ARG A 96 12.95 -8.38 14.49
CA ARG A 96 13.53 -7.23 13.81
C ARG A 96 15.04 -7.18 14.00
N GLN A 97 15.49 -7.21 15.25
CA GLN A 97 16.89 -7.17 15.61
C GLN A 97 17.71 -8.28 14.94
N GLN A 98 17.18 -9.51 14.88
CA GLN A 98 17.88 -10.64 14.27
C GLN A 98 17.95 -10.58 12.74
N LEU A 99 17.00 -9.86 12.11
CA LEU A 99 16.96 -9.62 10.67
C LEU A 99 17.76 -8.38 10.24
N ASP A 100 18.03 -7.45 11.15
CA ASP A 100 18.78 -6.24 10.85
C ASP A 100 20.18 -6.59 10.32
N GLY A 101 20.61 -5.89 9.27
CA GLY A 101 21.83 -6.20 8.52
C GLY A 101 21.73 -7.37 7.55
N LYS A 102 20.69 -8.24 7.66
CA LYS A 102 20.44 -9.36 6.74
C LYS A 102 19.27 -9.12 5.79
N TYR A 103 18.27 -8.35 6.23
CA TYR A 103 17.08 -8.01 5.47
C TYR A 103 16.76 -6.53 5.60
N GLN A 104 16.69 -5.83 4.46
CA GLN A 104 16.29 -4.42 4.42
C GLN A 104 14.80 -4.30 4.15
N ARG A 105 14.07 -3.74 5.10
CA ARG A 105 12.65 -3.39 4.94
C ARG A 105 12.52 -2.23 3.97
N VAL A 106 11.59 -2.32 3.03
CA VAL A 106 11.27 -1.20 2.15
C VAL A 106 10.49 -0.13 2.90
N VAL A 107 9.58 -0.54 3.80
CA VAL A 107 8.81 0.37 4.64
C VAL A 107 8.98 -0.03 6.10
N ASP A 108 9.18 0.95 6.96
CA ASP A 108 9.32 0.78 8.40
C ASP A 108 8.53 1.87 9.15
N THR A 109 8.24 1.64 10.43
CA THR A 109 7.59 2.63 11.29
C THR A 109 8.24 2.66 12.67
N SER A 110 8.33 3.85 13.27
CA SER A 110 8.95 4.01 14.60
C SER A 110 8.08 3.49 15.76
N SER A 111 6.75 3.51 15.61
CA SER A 111 5.83 2.90 16.57
C SER A 111 5.68 1.40 16.28
N PRO A 112 5.75 0.49 17.28
CA PRO A 112 5.56 -0.96 17.11
C PRO A 112 4.13 -1.35 16.72
N GLU A 113 3.16 -0.45 16.89
CA GLU A 113 1.74 -0.74 16.66
C GLU A 113 1.15 -0.07 15.42
N VAL A 114 1.91 0.81 14.75
CA VAL A 114 1.55 1.27 13.39
C VAL A 114 2.11 0.28 12.37
N VAL A 115 1.25 -0.59 11.84
CA VAL A 115 1.64 -1.67 10.94
C VAL A 115 1.53 -1.20 9.47
N PRO A 116 2.63 -1.16 8.70
CA PRO A 116 2.60 -0.84 7.29
C PRO A 116 2.39 -2.10 6.44
N HIS A 117 1.73 -1.91 5.30
CA HIS A 117 1.61 -2.89 4.24
C HIS A 117 1.85 -2.22 2.88
N ARG A 118 2.61 -2.84 1.99
CA ARG A 118 3.03 -2.26 0.72
C ARG A 118 2.39 -3.01 -0.43
N ARG A 119 1.83 -2.27 -1.38
CA ARG A 119 1.50 -2.73 -2.72
C ARG A 119 2.28 -1.92 -3.74
N ARG A 120 2.48 -2.48 -4.92
CA ARG A 120 3.18 -1.81 -6.01
C ARG A 120 2.36 -1.93 -7.29
N ALA A 121 2.28 -0.85 -8.04
CA ALA A 121 1.77 -0.86 -9.42
C ALA A 121 2.63 0.09 -10.26
N GLY A 122 3.22 -0.44 -11.32
CA GLY A 122 4.21 0.29 -12.12
C GLY A 122 5.40 0.78 -11.28
N SER A 123 5.62 2.08 -11.34
CA SER A 123 6.68 2.79 -10.62
C SER A 123 6.30 3.22 -9.19
N ALA A 124 5.02 3.11 -8.80
CA ALA A 124 4.53 3.60 -7.52
C ALA A 124 4.45 2.53 -6.43
N ASP A 125 4.77 2.92 -5.21
CA ASP A 125 4.47 2.16 -4.00
C ASP A 125 3.30 2.77 -3.24
N TYR A 126 2.35 1.90 -2.86
CA TYR A 126 1.18 2.22 -2.05
C TYR A 126 1.38 1.61 -0.66
N ILE A 127 1.49 2.47 0.33
CA ILE A 127 1.81 2.12 1.71
C ILE A 127 0.56 2.35 2.54
N PHE A 128 -0.08 1.26 2.90
CA PHE A 128 -1.18 1.23 3.86
C PHE A 128 -0.60 1.24 5.26
N LEU A 129 -1.07 2.13 6.11
CA LEU A 129 -0.72 2.20 7.52
C LEU A 129 -1.98 1.88 8.31
N VAL A 130 -1.86 1.00 9.29
CA VAL A 130 -2.95 0.66 10.21
C VAL A 130 -2.48 0.90 11.63
N ASN A 131 -3.24 1.70 12.38
CA ASN A 131 -3.02 1.88 13.80
C ASN A 131 -3.69 0.75 14.59
N ASP A 132 -2.87 -0.18 15.09
CA ASP A 132 -3.34 -1.31 15.91
C ASP A 132 -3.09 -1.09 17.42
N ALA A 133 -2.83 0.16 17.84
CA ALA A 133 -2.72 0.51 19.24
C ALA A 133 -4.10 0.51 19.90
N ARG A 134 -4.25 -0.27 20.97
CA ARG A 134 -5.53 -0.44 21.68
C ARG A 134 -5.34 -0.59 23.18
N GLU A 135 -6.32 -0.11 23.92
CA GLU A 135 -6.45 -0.26 25.37
C GLU A 135 -7.77 -0.97 25.75
N PRO A 136 -7.88 -1.51 26.98
CA PRO A 136 -9.13 -2.07 27.47
C PRO A 136 -10.26 -1.02 27.48
N GLY A 137 -11.47 -1.43 27.13
CA GLY A 137 -12.67 -0.61 27.28
C GLY A 137 -13.68 -1.18 28.29
N ASP A 138 -14.76 -0.43 28.45
CA ASP A 138 -15.81 -0.72 29.43
C ASP A 138 -16.82 -1.77 28.95
N TYR A 139 -16.79 -2.17 27.67
CA TYR A 139 -17.74 -3.15 27.15
C TYR A 139 -17.33 -4.57 27.52
N VAL A 140 -16.13 -4.98 27.12
CA VAL A 140 -15.60 -6.33 27.40
C VAL A 140 -14.13 -6.33 27.83
N GLY A 141 -13.42 -5.21 27.67
CA GLY A 141 -12.01 -5.06 28.03
C GLY A 141 -11.75 -5.17 29.52
N GLN A 142 -12.73 -4.79 30.35
CA GLN A 142 -12.72 -4.99 31.80
C GLN A 142 -12.43 -6.43 32.26
N TYR A 143 -12.67 -7.44 31.40
CA TYR A 143 -12.36 -8.83 31.68
C TYR A 143 -10.91 -9.23 31.33
N GLY A 144 -10.10 -8.30 30.80
CA GLY A 144 -8.69 -8.52 30.45
C GLY A 144 -8.46 -9.46 29.26
N ARG A 145 -9.51 -9.82 28.51
CA ARG A 145 -9.44 -10.77 27.38
C ARG A 145 -9.29 -10.10 26.02
N VAL A 146 -9.61 -8.81 25.92
CA VAL A 146 -9.60 -8.03 24.68
C VAL A 146 -9.19 -6.59 25.01
N HIS A 147 -8.52 -5.92 24.07
CA HIS A 147 -8.42 -4.46 24.05
C HIS A 147 -9.29 -3.94 22.89
N GLU A 148 -10.34 -3.19 23.17
CA GLU A 148 -11.31 -2.73 22.17
C GLU A 148 -11.21 -1.23 21.83
N LEU A 149 -10.65 -0.41 22.72
CA LEU A 149 -10.56 1.04 22.48
C LEU A 149 -9.29 1.36 21.69
N GLY A 150 -9.44 1.97 20.52
CA GLY A 150 -8.29 2.44 19.75
C GLY A 150 -7.59 3.61 20.45
N VAL A 151 -6.27 3.67 20.33
CA VAL A 151 -5.45 4.76 20.89
C VAL A 151 -4.83 5.56 19.74
N PRO A 152 -4.96 6.91 19.70
CA PRO A 152 -4.29 7.71 18.70
C PRO A 152 -2.76 7.51 18.79
N THR A 153 -2.10 7.34 17.64
CA THR A 153 -0.67 7.02 17.62
C THR A 153 0.06 7.91 16.62
N ALA A 154 1.15 8.53 17.09
CA ALA A 154 2.13 9.17 16.23
C ALA A 154 3.23 8.16 15.86
N ALA A 155 3.65 8.18 14.60
CA ALA A 155 4.74 7.36 14.09
C ALA A 155 5.49 8.07 12.98
N GLU A 156 6.77 7.77 12.87
CA GLU A 156 7.59 8.13 11.72
C GLU A 156 7.58 6.96 10.75
N VAL A 157 7.17 7.20 9.51
CA VAL A 157 7.17 6.18 8.45
C VAL A 157 8.44 6.34 7.64
N THR A 158 9.31 5.35 7.68
CA THR A 158 10.52 5.31 6.84
C THR A 158 10.22 4.56 5.56
N VAL A 159 10.58 5.15 4.41
CA VAL A 159 10.50 4.49 3.10
C VAL A 159 11.90 4.45 2.49
N ASN A 160 12.38 3.24 2.18
CA ASN A 160 13.62 2.98 1.47
C ASN A 160 13.31 2.72 -0.01
N GLY A 161 13.76 3.58 -0.91
CA GLY A 161 13.43 3.49 -2.33
C GLY A 161 13.80 4.75 -3.09
N ASP A 162 13.44 4.83 -4.36
CA ASP A 162 13.69 6.02 -5.18
C ASP A 162 12.51 7.01 -5.06
N VAL A 163 12.51 7.84 -4.01
CA VAL A 163 11.38 8.71 -3.68
C VAL A 163 11.67 10.16 -4.07
N GLY A 164 10.76 10.74 -4.86
CA GLY A 164 10.74 12.16 -5.25
C GLY A 164 9.45 12.89 -4.88
N ALA A 165 8.35 12.17 -4.63
CA ALA A 165 7.09 12.73 -4.14
C ALA A 165 6.32 11.70 -3.31
N ILE A 166 5.56 12.18 -2.32
CA ILE A 166 4.65 11.37 -1.51
C ILE A 166 3.30 12.06 -1.45
N TYR A 167 2.22 11.29 -1.57
CA TYR A 167 0.85 11.75 -1.50
C TYR A 167 0.06 10.95 -0.46
N ASP A 168 -0.78 11.62 0.32
CA ASP A 168 -1.77 11.00 1.17
C ASP A 168 -3.06 10.85 0.35
N LEU A 169 -3.41 9.61 0.01
CA LEU A 169 -4.56 9.31 -0.84
C LEU A 169 -5.89 9.41 -0.08
N VAL A 170 -5.88 9.47 1.25
CA VAL A 170 -7.07 9.67 2.08
C VAL A 170 -7.35 11.17 2.21
N GLU A 171 -6.32 11.96 2.51
CA GLU A 171 -6.41 13.42 2.66
C GLU A 171 -6.32 14.20 1.33
N HIS A 172 -6.04 13.49 0.24
CA HIS A 172 -5.93 14.03 -1.12
C HIS A 172 -4.93 15.19 -1.25
N ARG A 173 -3.72 15.00 -0.70
CA ARG A 173 -2.68 16.04 -0.66
C ARG A 173 -1.27 15.47 -0.79
N ALA A 174 -0.36 16.29 -1.31
CA ALA A 174 1.08 16.04 -1.18
C ALA A 174 1.51 16.07 0.29
N VAL A 175 2.48 15.22 0.63
CA VAL A 175 3.03 15.08 1.98
C VAL A 175 4.50 15.46 1.95
N ALA A 176 4.89 16.35 2.86
CA ALA A 176 6.29 16.66 3.08
C ALA A 176 7.00 15.47 3.75
N PHE A 177 8.25 15.24 3.38
CA PHE A 177 9.08 14.21 3.97
C PHE A 177 10.48 14.75 4.26
N GLN A 178 11.10 14.17 5.26
CA GLN A 178 12.48 14.45 5.62
C GLN A 178 13.39 13.40 4.96
N THR A 179 14.59 13.81 4.60
CA THR A 179 15.63 12.90 4.11
C THR A 179 16.40 12.38 5.29
N ALA A 180 16.62 11.06 5.39
CA ALA A 180 17.49 10.55 6.44
C ALA A 180 18.96 10.89 6.08
N ASP A 181 19.68 11.52 7.02
CA ASP A 181 21.03 12.07 6.82
C ASP A 181 21.97 11.16 6.02
N GLY A 182 22.73 11.76 5.09
CA GLY A 182 23.80 11.10 4.35
C GLY A 182 23.42 10.37 3.06
N THR A 183 22.16 10.45 2.60
CA THR A 183 21.68 9.73 1.40
C THR A 183 21.03 10.62 0.34
N ASN A 184 21.72 11.68 -0.08
CA ASN A 184 21.38 12.36 -1.34
C ASN A 184 21.49 11.34 -2.49
N GLY A 185 20.37 10.95 -3.09
CA GLY A 185 20.38 10.21 -4.34
C GLY A 185 20.79 11.08 -5.51
N THR A 186 21.04 10.47 -6.66
CA THR A 186 21.25 11.19 -7.92
C THR A 186 19.98 11.94 -8.34
N ASN A 187 20.12 13.12 -8.96
CA ASN A 187 19.02 13.88 -9.56
C ASN A 187 17.91 14.33 -8.59
N GLY A 188 18.24 14.61 -7.32
CA GLY A 188 17.30 15.14 -6.33
C GLY A 188 16.38 14.10 -5.67
N ARG A 189 16.55 12.82 -6.01
CA ARG A 189 15.78 11.70 -5.42
C ARG A 189 16.41 11.22 -4.13
N GLN A 190 15.60 10.66 -3.25
CA GLN A 190 16.01 10.31 -1.89
C GLN A 190 15.90 8.81 -1.68
N ARG A 191 17.01 8.17 -1.29
CA ARG A 191 17.05 6.70 -1.08
C ARG A 191 16.34 6.24 0.18
N ARG A 192 16.21 7.16 1.14
CA ARG A 192 15.55 6.94 2.41
C ARG A 192 14.89 8.21 2.88
N VAL A 193 13.57 8.16 3.04
CA VAL A 193 12.75 9.29 3.48
C VAL A 193 11.96 8.92 4.72
N VAL A 194 11.65 9.93 5.52
CA VAL A 194 10.89 9.82 6.76
C VAL A 194 9.67 10.73 6.69
N VAL A 195 8.50 10.19 6.98
CA VAL A 195 7.22 10.88 6.95
C VAL A 195 6.61 10.86 8.36
N PRO A 196 6.56 12.00 9.06
CA PRO A 196 5.81 12.13 10.30
C PRO A 196 4.33 11.89 10.03
N THR A 197 3.72 10.95 10.76
CA THR A 197 2.32 10.55 10.58
C THR A 197 1.63 10.45 11.93
N THR A 198 0.45 11.06 12.04
CA THR A 198 -0.45 10.88 13.18
C THR A 198 -1.70 10.16 12.69
N LEU A 199 -2.08 9.10 13.39
CA LEU A 199 -3.28 8.30 13.12
C LEU A 199 -4.21 8.39 14.33
N GLY A 200 -5.50 8.56 14.08
CA GLY A 200 -6.52 8.47 15.12
C GLY A 200 -6.70 7.06 15.70
N PRO A 201 -7.61 6.89 16.67
CA PRO A 201 -8.02 5.57 17.19
C PRO A 201 -8.48 4.64 16.06
N CYS A 202 -7.87 3.45 15.94
CA CYS A 202 -8.21 2.46 14.89
C CYS A 202 -8.14 3.01 13.46
N ASP A 203 -7.43 4.11 13.26
CA ASP A 203 -7.35 4.83 11.99
C ASP A 203 -6.33 4.19 11.05
N GLY A 204 -6.39 4.58 9.78
CA GLY A 204 -5.46 4.15 8.76
C GLY A 204 -5.12 5.25 7.77
N ARG A 205 -4.10 5.00 6.96
CA ARG A 205 -3.66 5.94 5.93
C ARG A 205 -3.12 5.20 4.72
N VAL A 206 -3.23 5.81 3.55
CA VAL A 206 -2.62 5.30 2.33
C VAL A 206 -1.69 6.35 1.77
N LEU A 207 -0.38 6.08 1.85
CA LEU A 207 0.65 6.91 1.23
C LEU A 207 1.02 6.33 -0.12
N MET A 208 1.02 7.15 -1.16
CA MET A 208 1.54 6.81 -2.48
C MET A 208 2.89 7.49 -2.67
N THR A 209 3.92 6.74 -3.04
CA THR A 209 5.25 7.28 -3.35
C THR A 209 5.52 7.19 -4.86
N LEU A 210 6.17 8.23 -5.39
CA LEU A 210 6.61 8.33 -6.78
C LEU A 210 8.05 8.83 -6.84
N ALA A 211 8.77 8.44 -7.90
CA ALA A 211 10.12 8.95 -8.17
C ALA A 211 10.11 10.42 -8.69
N GLN A 212 8.97 10.89 -9.20
CA GLN A 212 8.75 12.25 -9.67
C GLN A 212 7.34 12.72 -9.28
N PRO A 213 7.16 14.02 -8.99
CA PRO A 213 5.85 14.56 -8.68
C PRO A 213 4.91 14.53 -9.90
N ILE A 214 3.61 14.41 -9.62
CA ILE A 214 2.54 14.68 -10.59
C ILE A 214 2.60 16.17 -10.94
N ALA A 215 2.74 16.47 -12.23
CA ALA A 215 2.86 17.83 -12.74
C ALA A 215 1.54 18.38 -13.27
N SER A 216 0.71 17.57 -13.92
CA SER A 216 -0.55 18.04 -14.51
C SER A 216 -1.60 16.96 -14.71
N VAL A 217 -2.85 17.41 -14.91
CA VAL A 217 -3.98 16.60 -15.40
C VAL A 217 -4.41 17.16 -16.76
N SER A 218 -4.49 16.32 -17.78
CA SER A 218 -5.03 16.66 -19.11
C SER A 218 -6.29 15.86 -19.43
N ILE A 219 -7.16 16.45 -20.25
CA ILE A 219 -8.37 15.80 -20.77
C ILE A 219 -8.35 16.06 -22.28
N ASP A 220 -8.24 15.00 -23.07
CA ASP A 220 -8.20 15.04 -24.53
C ASP A 220 -9.43 14.32 -25.08
N GLY A 221 -10.12 14.89 -26.05
CA GLY A 221 -11.33 14.30 -26.64
C GLY A 221 -11.94 15.20 -27.70
N ALA A 222 -12.99 14.72 -28.37
CA ALA A 222 -13.69 15.52 -29.37
C ALA A 222 -14.33 16.76 -28.72
N ALA A 223 -14.35 17.89 -29.43
CA ALA A 223 -14.94 19.14 -28.93
C ALA A 223 -16.48 19.09 -28.90
N ASP A 224 -17.07 18.18 -29.68
CA ASP A 224 -18.50 18.00 -29.83
C ASP A 224 -18.89 16.52 -30.00
N VAL A 225 -20.16 16.22 -29.73
CA VAL A 225 -20.79 14.92 -29.92
C VAL A 225 -22.28 15.10 -30.14
N ALA A 226 -22.87 14.37 -31.09
CA ALA A 226 -24.32 14.38 -31.28
C ALA A 226 -25.02 13.49 -30.25
N ARG A 227 -26.25 13.84 -29.87
CA ARG A 227 -27.09 12.94 -29.06
C ARG A 227 -27.31 11.60 -29.76
N GLY A 228 -27.46 10.54 -28.97
CA GLY A 228 -27.51 9.16 -29.45
C GLY A 228 -26.16 8.62 -29.94
N LYS A 229 -25.05 9.30 -29.63
CA LYS A 229 -23.68 8.87 -29.94
C LYS A 229 -22.85 8.81 -28.67
N GLN A 230 -21.76 8.04 -28.74
CA GLN A 230 -20.78 7.96 -27.67
C GLN A 230 -19.70 9.03 -27.87
N TRP A 231 -19.42 9.79 -26.81
CA TRP A 231 -18.20 10.58 -26.73
C TRP A 231 -17.10 9.76 -26.07
N THR A 232 -15.89 9.84 -26.61
CA THR A 232 -14.70 9.21 -26.03
C THR A 232 -13.66 10.26 -25.72
N GLY A 233 -13.14 10.24 -24.50
CA GLY A 233 -12.02 11.08 -24.10
C GLY A 233 -10.99 10.31 -23.29
N ARG A 234 -9.80 10.87 -23.24
CA ARG A 234 -8.67 10.37 -22.50
C ARG A 234 -8.28 11.38 -21.43
N ILE A 235 -8.33 10.95 -20.19
CA ILE A 235 -7.80 11.69 -19.05
C ILE A 235 -6.40 11.15 -18.79
N SER A 236 -5.40 12.02 -18.73
CA SER A 236 -4.01 11.64 -18.44
C SER A 236 -3.45 12.44 -17.26
N ILE A 237 -2.77 11.74 -16.35
CA ILE A 237 -2.09 12.31 -15.19
C ILE A 237 -0.61 12.25 -15.47
N ASN A 238 0.02 13.41 -15.64
CA ASN A 238 1.31 13.51 -16.29
C ASN A 238 2.42 13.97 -15.34
N ASP A 239 3.63 13.46 -15.57
CA ASP A 239 4.85 13.96 -14.96
C ASP A 239 5.31 15.29 -15.60
N ALA A 240 6.41 15.84 -15.10
CA ALA A 240 6.97 17.11 -15.59
C ALA A 240 7.48 17.05 -17.05
N THR A 241 7.66 15.85 -17.60
CA THR A 241 8.02 15.64 -19.01
C THR A 241 6.80 15.52 -19.92
N GLY A 242 5.59 15.59 -19.36
CA GLY A 242 4.32 15.45 -20.08
C GLY A 242 3.93 14.00 -20.36
N LYS A 243 4.61 13.01 -19.75
CA LYS A 243 4.27 11.59 -19.91
C LYS A 243 3.30 11.15 -18.82
N PRO A 244 2.36 10.22 -19.12
CA PRO A 244 1.52 9.63 -18.09
C PRO A 244 2.36 8.96 -17.00
N VAL A 245 2.01 9.23 -15.75
CA VAL A 245 2.66 8.64 -14.59
C VAL A 245 2.38 7.14 -14.57
N ASP A 246 3.42 6.32 -14.54
CA ASP A 246 3.29 4.85 -14.46
C ASP A 246 2.87 4.41 -13.04
N ALA A 247 1.59 4.63 -12.72
CA ALA A 247 0.94 4.29 -11.46
C ALA A 247 -0.57 4.13 -11.68
N VAL A 248 -1.29 3.56 -10.71
CA VAL A 248 -2.75 3.65 -10.63
C VAL A 248 -3.12 4.87 -9.77
N ILE A 249 -3.72 5.88 -10.38
CA ILE A 249 -4.03 7.15 -9.70
C ILE A 249 -5.54 7.27 -9.48
N PRO A 250 -6.01 7.44 -8.22
CA PRO A 250 -7.43 7.64 -7.96
C PRO A 250 -7.88 9.01 -8.48
N LEU A 251 -9.01 9.05 -9.19
CA LEU A 251 -9.62 10.25 -9.74
C LEU A 251 -11.05 10.41 -9.24
N HIS A 252 -11.49 11.65 -9.06
CA HIS A 252 -12.90 12.01 -8.99
C HIS A 252 -13.28 12.74 -10.27
N VAL A 253 -14.23 12.19 -11.01
CA VAL A 253 -14.74 12.74 -12.26
C VAL A 253 -16.17 13.21 -12.04
N GLU A 254 -16.46 14.46 -12.32
CA GLU A 254 -17.82 15.00 -12.38
C GLU A 254 -18.14 15.39 -13.81
N VAL A 255 -19.23 14.86 -14.35
CA VAL A 255 -19.77 15.27 -15.66
C VAL A 255 -21.07 16.01 -15.40
N ARG A 256 -21.17 17.24 -15.88
CA ARG A 256 -22.38 18.06 -15.80
C ARG A 256 -22.97 18.27 -17.17
N ASP A 257 -24.27 18.06 -17.30
CA ASP A 257 -25.00 18.23 -18.55
C ASP A 257 -25.21 19.72 -18.92
N GLY A 258 -25.88 19.96 -20.04
CA GLY A 258 -26.20 21.31 -20.52
C GLY A 258 -27.08 22.14 -19.57
N ASP A 259 -27.79 21.48 -18.64
CA ASP A 259 -28.61 22.11 -17.60
C ASP A 259 -27.84 22.24 -16.26
N GLY A 260 -26.57 21.80 -16.22
CA GLY A 260 -25.72 21.81 -15.03
C GLY A 260 -25.95 20.66 -14.05
N ARG A 261 -26.80 19.68 -14.40
CA ARG A 261 -27.09 18.50 -13.58
C ARG A 261 -25.95 17.49 -13.66
N LEU A 262 -25.72 16.77 -12.56
CA LEU A 262 -24.71 15.71 -12.54
C LEU A 262 -25.18 14.51 -13.37
N ALA A 263 -24.38 14.12 -14.36
CA ALA A 263 -24.62 12.97 -15.21
C ALA A 263 -24.11 11.67 -14.56
N GLU A 264 -24.67 10.53 -14.97
CA GLU A 264 -24.39 9.19 -14.41
C GLU A 264 -22.92 8.74 -14.55
N PHE A 265 -22.17 9.33 -15.47
CA PHE A 265 -20.74 9.07 -15.68
C PHE A 265 -19.84 9.66 -14.58
N SER A 266 -20.42 10.38 -13.62
CA SER A 266 -19.69 10.96 -12.51
C SER A 266 -19.37 9.90 -11.44
N GLY A 267 -18.18 9.97 -10.85
CA GLY A 267 -17.79 9.04 -9.79
C GLY A 267 -16.29 8.96 -9.56
N TYR A 268 -15.90 7.88 -8.89
CA TYR A 268 -14.51 7.59 -8.55
C TYR A 268 -13.94 6.56 -9.52
N TYR A 269 -12.75 6.84 -10.03
CA TYR A 269 -12.07 6.02 -11.03
C TYR A 269 -10.62 5.77 -10.64
N GLY A 270 -10.02 4.72 -11.21
CA GLY A 270 -8.58 4.50 -11.16
C GLY A 270 -7.96 4.70 -12.55
N ALA A 271 -7.10 5.70 -12.70
CA ALA A 271 -6.31 5.91 -13.90
C ALA A 271 -5.11 4.95 -13.90
N ALA A 272 -5.27 3.79 -14.52
CA ALA A 272 -4.23 2.77 -14.61
C ALA A 272 -3.12 3.22 -15.57
N ARG A 273 -1.86 3.14 -15.13
CA ARG A 273 -0.70 3.73 -15.84
C ARG A 273 -0.91 5.22 -16.14
N GLY A 274 -1.54 5.93 -15.21
CA GLY A 274 -1.80 7.37 -15.30
C GLY A 274 -2.85 7.76 -16.33
N VAL A 275 -3.60 6.82 -16.89
CA VAL A 275 -4.59 7.08 -17.94
C VAL A 275 -5.96 6.49 -17.58
N LEU A 276 -7.01 7.25 -17.89
CA LEU A 276 -8.40 6.80 -17.89
C LEU A 276 -9.04 7.14 -19.24
N ASP A 277 -9.44 6.12 -19.99
CA ASP A 277 -10.27 6.31 -21.18
C ASP A 277 -11.75 6.38 -20.74
N LEU A 278 -12.31 7.59 -20.78
CA LEU A 278 -13.69 7.89 -20.39
C LEU A 278 -14.63 7.80 -21.60
N LYS A 279 -15.76 7.12 -21.41
CA LYS A 279 -16.81 6.98 -22.42
C LYS A 279 -18.10 7.55 -21.86
N LEU A 280 -18.72 8.45 -22.60
CA LEU A 280 -20.01 9.04 -22.27
C LEU A 280 -21.01 8.64 -23.35
N ASP A 281 -21.96 7.79 -23.00
CA ASP A 281 -23.04 7.39 -23.89
C ASP A 281 -24.13 8.46 -23.86
N ILE A 282 -24.05 9.44 -24.76
CA ILE A 282 -25.00 10.56 -24.78
C ILE A 282 -26.32 10.05 -25.34
N ALA A 283 -27.34 9.94 -24.49
CA ALA A 283 -28.64 9.44 -24.88
C ALA A 283 -29.36 10.39 -25.84
N SER A 284 -30.31 9.89 -26.63
CA SER A 284 -31.07 10.72 -27.57
C SER A 284 -31.91 11.80 -26.88
N ASN A 285 -32.29 11.58 -25.62
CA ASN A 285 -33.09 12.47 -24.77
C ASN A 285 -32.26 13.31 -23.79
N ASP A 286 -30.93 13.21 -23.82
CA ASP A 286 -30.06 14.02 -22.97
C ASP A 286 -30.13 15.51 -23.33
N ALA A 287 -29.83 16.36 -22.33
CA ALA A 287 -29.78 17.81 -22.51
C ALA A 287 -28.72 18.18 -23.54
N PHE A 288 -29.10 18.90 -24.60
CA PHE A 288 -28.14 19.47 -25.54
C PHE A 288 -27.48 20.72 -24.95
N GLY A 289 -26.32 21.13 -25.46
CA GLY A 289 -25.63 22.33 -25.00
C GLY A 289 -24.18 22.07 -24.59
N LEU A 290 -23.65 22.89 -23.68
CA LEU A 290 -22.30 22.71 -23.16
C LEU A 290 -22.33 21.79 -21.96
N TRP A 291 -21.68 20.65 -22.09
CA TRP A 291 -21.40 19.76 -20.98
C TRP A 291 -20.02 20.08 -20.42
N GLU A 292 -19.85 19.93 -19.11
CA GLU A 292 -18.59 20.15 -18.42
C GLU A 292 -18.11 18.83 -17.80
N ILE A 293 -16.87 18.46 -18.12
CA ILE A 293 -16.16 17.35 -17.49
C ILE A 293 -15.11 17.94 -16.55
N ARG A 294 -15.27 17.72 -15.25
CA ARG A 294 -14.30 18.09 -14.23
C ARG A 294 -13.59 16.85 -13.73
N VAL A 295 -12.27 16.89 -13.70
CA VAL A 295 -11.43 15.83 -13.15
C VAL A 295 -10.62 16.40 -12.01
N ARG A 296 -10.64 15.70 -10.88
CA ARG A 296 -9.71 15.91 -9.77
C ARG A 296 -8.84 14.67 -9.63
N ASP A 297 -7.53 14.87 -9.70
CA ASP A 297 -6.56 13.88 -9.21
C ASP A 297 -6.61 13.85 -7.68
N LEU A 298 -6.90 12.68 -7.11
CA LEU A 298 -7.04 12.47 -5.67
C LEU A 298 -5.70 12.19 -4.97
N ALA A 299 -4.59 12.11 -5.71
CA ALA A 299 -3.26 12.10 -5.11
C ALA A 299 -2.75 13.54 -4.85
N SER A 300 -2.58 14.35 -5.90
CA SER A 300 -2.04 15.71 -5.77
C SER A 300 -3.09 16.79 -5.46
N GLY A 301 -4.38 16.49 -5.67
CA GLY A 301 -5.46 17.46 -5.54
C GLY A 301 -5.65 18.38 -6.75
N GLN A 302 -4.84 18.22 -7.80
CA GLN A 302 -4.94 19.00 -9.04
C GLN A 302 -6.29 18.77 -9.73
N ARG A 303 -6.76 19.82 -10.41
CA ARG A 303 -8.07 19.81 -11.10
C ARG A 303 -7.94 20.29 -12.54
N ARG A 304 -8.76 19.73 -13.41
CA ARG A 304 -8.91 20.15 -14.80
C ARG A 304 -10.39 20.12 -15.19
N SER A 305 -10.82 21.11 -15.95
CA SER A 305 -12.13 21.10 -16.60
C SER A 305 -11.96 21.07 -18.11
N GLN A 306 -12.86 20.37 -18.80
CA GLN A 306 -13.00 20.40 -20.25
C GLN A 306 -14.48 20.55 -20.58
N PHE A 307 -14.79 21.35 -21.60
CA PHE A 307 -16.14 21.50 -22.10
C PHE A 307 -16.30 20.75 -23.42
N ILE A 308 -17.46 20.11 -23.59
CA ILE A 308 -17.85 19.47 -24.85
C ILE A 308 -19.22 19.99 -25.27
N ARG A 309 -19.44 20.15 -26.57
CA ARG A 309 -20.73 20.56 -27.12
C ARG A 309 -21.55 19.32 -27.46
N VAL A 310 -22.65 19.10 -26.74
CA VAL A 310 -23.66 18.11 -27.14
C VAL A 310 -24.62 18.74 -28.15
N THR A 311 -24.59 18.27 -29.38
CA THR A 311 -25.44 18.76 -30.47
C THR A 311 -26.72 17.95 -30.58
N LYS A 312 -27.75 18.54 -31.22
CA LYS A 312 -29.06 17.91 -31.40
C LYS A 312 -28.99 16.58 -32.14
#